data_AF-A0A327J1D7-F1
#
_entry.id   AF-A0A327J1D7-F1
#
_cell.length_a   1.000
_cell.length_b   1.000
_cell.length_c   1.000
_cell.angle_alpha   90.00
_cell.angle_beta   90.00
_cell.angle_gamma   90.00
#
_symmetry.space_group_name_H-M   'P 1'
#
loop_
_entity.id
_entity.type
_entity.pdbx_description
1 polymer ?
#
loop_
_entity_poly.entity_id
_entity_poly.type
_entity_poly.pdbx_seq_one_letter_code
_entity_poly.pdbx_strand_id
1 'polypeptide(L)'
;MELEHEHNDGHHHHHHENINAENERKTLIVIIFTVVTMIAEIFFGYISNSMALLADGCHMGTHAFALSIAFFAYFFINKIQNCENCEFVSSKISAFAGYTSSLFLLVTAVWIIIEAGERLLNPLKISFNEAILVAVIGLIVNLICVVIMEYGNKHKDEDYNFKAAYLHILTDALTSVFAIVALIAGKYIGWTFLDPIMGFVGGALILKWSIGLIKDTSKILLDLKLLKPVEK
;
A
#
# COMPACT_ATOMS: atom_id res chain seq x y z
N MET A 1 -20.80 60.28 26.02
CA MET A 1 -19.88 60.89 25.03
C MET A 1 -19.05 59.74 24.50
N GLU A 2 -19.25 59.40 23.23
CA GLU A 2 -18.46 58.45 22.42
C GLU A 2 -16.96 58.81 22.49
N LEU A 3 -15.99 57.91 22.30
CA LEU A 3 -15.61 57.30 21.01
C LEU A 3 -14.72 56.05 21.16
N GLU A 4 -14.72 55.25 20.10
CA GLU A 4 -14.14 53.91 19.85
C GLU A 4 -12.62 53.84 19.50
N HIS A 5 -12.17 52.59 19.23
CA HIS A 5 -10.97 52.08 18.51
C HIS A 5 -9.72 51.72 19.36
N GLU A 6 -8.97 50.63 19.15
CA GLU A 6 -9.08 49.37 18.36
C GLU A 6 -7.91 48.44 18.78
N HIS A 7 -8.00 47.18 18.34
CA HIS A 7 -7.12 46.01 18.55
C HIS A 7 -5.58 46.17 18.47
N ASN A 8 -4.84 45.30 19.16
CA ASN A 8 -3.90 44.35 18.53
C ASN A 8 -3.35 43.30 19.54
N ASP A 9 -4.04 42.17 19.71
CA ASP A 9 -3.44 40.95 20.26
C ASP A 9 -2.78 40.18 19.10
N GLY A 10 -1.45 40.10 19.14
CA GLY A 10 -0.63 39.40 18.15
C GLY A 10 -0.87 37.90 18.20
N HIS A 11 -1.81 37.43 17.38
CA HIS A 11 -2.05 36.02 17.13
C HIS A 11 -0.83 35.36 16.45
N HIS A 12 -0.18 34.45 17.17
CA HIS A 12 0.75 33.46 16.64
C HIS A 12 -0.02 32.40 15.81
N HIS A 13 -0.21 32.65 14.51
CA HIS A 13 -0.71 31.66 13.56
C HIS A 13 0.19 31.58 12.32
N HIS A 14 1.39 31.00 12.44
CA HIS A 14 2.22 30.69 11.26
C HIS A 14 2.99 29.36 11.32
N HIS A 15 2.72 28.48 12.28
CA HIS A 15 3.47 27.21 12.41
C HIS A 15 2.69 25.92 12.13
N HIS A 16 1.36 25.97 11.96
CA HIS A 16 0.56 24.77 11.70
C HIS A 16 0.34 24.44 10.20
N GLU A 17 0.51 25.41 9.30
CA GLU A 17 0.27 25.18 7.86
C GLU A 17 1.46 24.51 7.15
N ASN A 18 2.69 24.82 7.57
CA ASN A 18 3.92 24.27 6.98
C ASN A 18 4.15 22.79 7.31
N ILE A 19 3.70 22.32 8.49
CA ILE A 19 3.86 20.94 8.93
C ILE A 19 2.99 19.99 8.08
N ASN A 20 1.80 20.44 7.67
CA ASN A 20 0.90 19.65 6.82
C ASN A 20 1.42 19.56 5.38
N ALA A 21 1.88 20.66 4.78
CA ALA A 21 2.36 20.66 3.39
C ALA A 21 3.68 19.86 3.21
N GLU A 22 4.58 19.89 4.20
CA GLU A 22 5.81 19.10 4.17
C GLU A 22 5.53 17.60 4.30
N ASN A 23 4.61 17.22 5.19
CA ASN A 23 4.20 15.83 5.39
C ASN A 23 3.37 15.27 4.21
N GLU A 24 2.54 16.11 3.58
CA GLU A 24 1.84 15.77 2.33
C GLU A 24 2.81 15.50 1.18
N ARG A 25 3.82 16.37 1.00
CA ARG A 25 4.85 16.15 -0.02
C ARG A 25 5.66 14.88 0.22
N LYS A 26 6.06 14.60 1.46
CA LYS A 26 6.75 13.35 1.82
C LYS A 26 5.91 12.12 1.51
N THR A 27 4.62 12.16 1.87
CA THR A 27 3.67 11.07 1.59
C THR A 27 3.52 10.84 0.09
N LEU A 28 3.40 11.91 -0.70
CA LEU A 28 3.31 11.83 -2.15
C LEU A 28 4.59 11.26 -2.79
N ILE A 29 5.76 11.66 -2.29
CA ILE A 29 7.05 11.10 -2.72
C ILE A 29 7.10 9.59 -2.45
N VAL A 30 6.73 9.16 -1.24
CA VAL A 30 6.68 7.73 -0.87
C VAL A 30 5.75 6.96 -1.81
N ILE A 31 4.54 7.46 -2.06
CA ILE A 31 3.58 6.83 -2.99
C ILE A 31 4.18 6.69 -4.39
N ILE A 32 4.84 7.72 -4.92
CA ILE A 32 5.47 7.66 -6.24
C ILE A 32 6.56 6.58 -6.27
N PHE A 33 7.44 6.56 -5.28
CA PHE A 33 8.51 5.56 -5.20
C PHE A 33 7.95 4.13 -5.12
N THR A 34 6.92 3.90 -4.30
CA THR A 34 6.24 2.61 -4.18
C THR A 34 5.58 2.20 -5.51
N VAL A 35 4.87 3.11 -6.18
CA VAL A 35 4.23 2.79 -7.48
C VAL A 35 5.28 2.46 -8.55
N VAL A 36 6.37 3.23 -8.62
CA VAL A 36 7.44 2.99 -9.61
C VAL A 36 8.12 1.65 -9.38
N THR A 37 8.45 1.34 -8.12
CA THR A 37 9.08 0.06 -7.77
C THR A 37 8.15 -1.12 -7.98
N MET A 38 6.87 -1.01 -7.62
CA MET A 38 5.84 -2.00 -7.91
C MET A 38 5.80 -2.35 -9.42
N ILE A 39 5.76 -1.32 -10.29
CA ILE A 39 5.73 -1.53 -11.73
C ILE A 39 7.00 -2.25 -12.21
N ALA A 40 8.16 -1.84 -11.69
CA ALA A 40 9.44 -2.47 -12.03
C ALA A 40 9.46 -3.95 -11.62
N GLU A 41 9.04 -4.28 -10.40
CA GLU A 41 9.01 -5.67 -9.91
C GLU A 41 8.05 -6.54 -10.71
N ILE A 42 6.84 -6.06 -11.02
CA ILE A 42 5.89 -6.81 -11.85
C ILE A 42 6.45 -7.03 -13.26
N PHE A 43 7.01 -5.98 -13.87
CA PHE A 43 7.54 -6.03 -15.23
C PHE A 43 8.75 -6.97 -15.33
N PHE A 44 9.73 -6.80 -14.44
CA PHE A 44 10.92 -7.65 -14.43
C PHE A 44 10.62 -9.05 -13.90
N GLY A 45 9.66 -9.22 -13.00
CA GLY A 45 9.20 -10.54 -12.57
C GLY A 45 8.62 -11.36 -13.73
N TYR A 46 7.85 -10.71 -14.61
CA TYR A 46 7.33 -11.33 -15.82
C TYR A 46 8.45 -11.69 -16.80
N ILE A 47 9.33 -10.74 -17.14
CA ILE A 47 10.42 -10.96 -18.12
C ILE A 47 11.44 -11.99 -17.61
N SER A 48 11.78 -11.93 -16.32
CA SER A 48 12.73 -12.86 -15.70
C SER A 48 12.14 -14.23 -15.38
N ASN A 49 10.84 -14.43 -15.58
CA ASN A 49 10.09 -15.61 -15.15
C ASN A 49 10.22 -15.91 -13.64
N SER A 50 10.32 -14.88 -12.79
CA SER A 50 10.34 -15.05 -11.34
C SER A 50 8.94 -14.87 -10.73
N MET A 51 8.41 -15.95 -10.17
CA MET A 51 7.18 -15.95 -9.37
C MET A 51 7.37 -15.21 -8.04
N ALA A 52 8.55 -15.33 -7.42
CA ALA A 52 8.82 -14.65 -6.16
C ALA A 52 8.78 -13.13 -6.34
N LEU A 53 9.40 -12.60 -7.40
CA LEU A 53 9.40 -11.18 -7.71
C LEU A 53 8.02 -10.67 -8.15
N LEU A 54 7.28 -11.46 -8.95
CA LEU A 54 5.90 -11.13 -9.32
C LEU A 54 4.99 -11.04 -8.09
N ALA A 55 5.09 -12.01 -7.18
CA ALA A 55 4.28 -12.05 -5.99
C ALA A 55 4.57 -10.87 -5.05
N ASP A 56 5.85 -10.50 -4.89
CA ASP A 56 6.24 -9.34 -4.10
C ASP A 56 5.71 -8.03 -4.70
N GLY A 57 5.91 -7.82 -6.01
CA GLY A 57 5.39 -6.63 -6.71
C GLY A 57 3.87 -6.53 -6.68
N CYS A 58 3.15 -7.64 -6.87
CA CYS A 58 1.68 -7.66 -6.76
C CYS A 58 1.19 -7.45 -5.31
N HIS A 59 1.91 -7.94 -4.32
CA HIS A 59 1.64 -7.71 -2.91
C HIS A 59 1.81 -6.23 -2.56
N MET A 60 2.90 -5.61 -2.96
CA MET A 60 3.12 -4.17 -2.78
C MET A 60 2.08 -3.33 -3.54
N GLY A 61 1.63 -3.84 -4.70
CA GLY A 61 0.58 -3.21 -5.48
C GLY A 61 -0.78 -3.13 -4.80
N THR A 62 -1.03 -3.94 -3.76
CA THR A 62 -2.26 -3.85 -2.96
C THR A 62 -2.42 -2.47 -2.31
N HIS A 63 -1.33 -1.96 -1.74
CA HIS A 63 -1.31 -0.68 -1.05
C HIS A 63 -1.21 0.49 -2.01
N ALA A 64 -0.38 0.36 -3.05
CA ALA A 64 -0.29 1.37 -4.10
C ALA A 64 -1.65 1.58 -4.79
N PHE A 65 -2.41 0.53 -5.06
CA PHE A 65 -3.71 0.62 -5.71
C PHE A 65 -4.76 1.22 -4.77
N ALA A 66 -4.80 0.81 -3.49
CA ALA A 66 -5.69 1.42 -2.49
C ALA A 66 -5.41 2.92 -2.30
N LEU A 67 -4.13 3.31 -2.17
CA LEU A 67 -3.70 4.70 -2.01
C LEU A 67 -3.98 5.53 -3.27
N SER A 68 -3.75 4.97 -4.46
CA SER A 68 -4.05 5.67 -5.72
C SER A 68 -5.53 6.01 -5.82
N ILE A 69 -6.42 5.07 -5.51
CA ILE A 69 -7.86 5.35 -5.59
C ILE A 69 -8.32 6.30 -4.48
N ALA A 70 -7.76 6.20 -3.27
CA ALA A 70 -8.03 7.16 -2.19
C ALA A 70 -7.59 8.59 -2.57
N PHE A 71 -6.42 8.73 -3.20
CA PHE A 71 -5.94 10.01 -3.73
C PHE A 71 -6.88 10.56 -4.82
N PHE A 72 -7.31 9.72 -5.77
CA PHE A 72 -8.29 10.13 -6.78
C PHE A 72 -9.62 10.56 -6.16
N ALA A 73 -10.13 9.83 -5.16
CA ALA A 73 -11.36 10.20 -4.46
C ALA A 73 -11.25 11.59 -3.81
N TYR A 74 -10.16 11.84 -3.07
CA TYR A 74 -9.88 13.15 -2.48
C TYR A 74 -9.77 14.25 -3.54
N PHE A 75 -9.06 13.99 -4.65
CA PHE A 75 -8.93 14.92 -5.77
C PHE A 75 -10.29 15.31 -6.37
N PHE A 76 -11.21 14.35 -6.56
CA PHE A 76 -12.56 14.63 -7.04
C PHE A 76 -13.41 15.42 -6.04
N ILE A 77 -13.26 15.14 -4.74
CA ILE A 77 -14.02 15.82 -3.68
C ILE A 77 -13.56 17.26 -3.49
N ASN A 78 -12.24 17.52 -3.53
CA ASN A 78 -11.71 18.88 -3.47
C ASN A 78 -12.10 19.74 -4.68
N LYS A 79 -12.44 19.11 -5.81
CA LYS A 79 -12.95 19.81 -6.99
C LYS A 79 -14.44 20.14 -6.87
N ILE A 80 -15.17 19.45 -6.01
CA ILE A 80 -16.60 19.67 -5.72
C ILE A 80 -16.68 20.46 -4.40
N GLN A 81 -16.21 21.70 -4.40
CA GLN A 81 -16.39 22.59 -3.25
C GLN A 81 -17.89 22.96 -3.12
N ASN A 82 -18.43 22.87 -1.88
CA ASN A 82 -19.82 23.07 -1.41
C ASN A 82 -20.70 21.81 -1.29
N CYS A 83 -20.43 20.93 -0.32
CA CYS A 83 -21.39 19.90 0.08
C CYS A 83 -21.36 19.65 1.60
N GLU A 84 -22.54 19.73 2.23
CA GLU A 84 -22.79 19.52 3.67
C GLU A 84 -22.51 18.06 4.12
N ASN A 85 -22.49 17.10 3.16
CA ASN A 85 -22.28 15.67 3.39
C ASN A 85 -20.98 15.12 2.76
N CYS A 86 -19.98 15.98 2.49
CA CYS A 86 -18.72 15.58 1.85
C CYS A 86 -18.01 14.42 2.56
N GLU A 87 -18.01 14.37 3.89
CA GLU A 87 -17.32 13.33 4.65
C GLU A 87 -17.98 11.95 4.48
N PHE A 88 -19.32 11.91 4.50
CA PHE A 88 -20.08 10.69 4.27
C PHE A 88 -19.93 10.18 2.82
N VAL A 89 -20.01 11.09 1.84
CA VAL A 89 -19.82 10.75 0.41
C VAL A 89 -18.38 10.29 0.17
N SER A 90 -17.39 10.97 0.76
CA SER A 90 -15.96 10.60 0.72
C SER A 90 -15.72 9.20 1.24
N SER A 91 -16.32 8.87 2.37
CA SER A 91 -16.20 7.56 3.00
C SER A 91 -16.78 6.45 2.11
N LYS A 92 -17.96 6.65 1.50
CA LYS A 92 -18.56 5.66 0.60
C LYS A 92 -17.80 5.50 -0.72
N ILE A 93 -17.30 6.58 -1.32
CA ILE A 93 -16.47 6.52 -2.53
C ILE A 93 -15.17 5.76 -2.23
N SER A 94 -14.52 6.06 -1.11
CA SER A 94 -13.29 5.39 -0.67
C SER A 94 -13.53 3.90 -0.35
N ALA A 95 -14.69 3.55 0.21
CA ALA A 95 -15.07 2.16 0.42
C ALA A 95 -15.33 1.41 -0.89
N PHE A 96 -16.00 2.03 -1.87
CA PHE A 96 -16.24 1.44 -3.18
C PHE A 96 -14.94 1.23 -3.97
N ALA A 97 -14.04 2.22 -3.88
CA ALA A 97 -12.68 2.16 -4.37
C ALA A 97 -11.90 0.97 -3.80
N GLY A 98 -11.87 0.85 -2.47
CA GLY A 98 -11.22 -0.26 -1.77
C GLY A 98 -11.85 -1.63 -2.09
N TYR A 99 -13.17 -1.69 -2.25
CA TYR A 99 -13.86 -2.91 -2.67
C TYR A 99 -13.44 -3.32 -4.09
N THR A 100 -13.43 -2.38 -5.03
CA THR A 100 -13.02 -2.64 -6.41
C THR A 100 -11.56 -3.07 -6.47
N SER A 101 -10.66 -2.42 -5.72
CA SER A 101 -9.25 -2.82 -5.67
C SER A 101 -9.03 -4.21 -5.12
N SER A 102 -9.76 -4.55 -4.07
CA SER A 102 -9.69 -5.88 -3.47
C SER A 102 -10.15 -7.00 -4.42
N LEU A 103 -11.09 -6.74 -5.33
CA LEU A 103 -11.48 -7.69 -6.37
C LEU A 103 -10.38 -7.92 -7.41
N PHE A 104 -9.71 -6.85 -7.87
CA PHE A 104 -8.54 -7.00 -8.74
C PHE A 104 -7.45 -7.84 -8.08
N LEU A 105 -7.16 -7.56 -6.81
CA LEU A 105 -6.19 -8.33 -6.03
C LEU A 105 -6.60 -9.80 -5.85
N LEU A 106 -7.89 -10.08 -5.71
CA LEU A 106 -8.42 -11.45 -5.64
C LEU A 106 -8.06 -12.22 -6.91
N VAL A 107 -8.33 -11.61 -8.07
CA VAL A 107 -8.04 -12.19 -9.38
C VAL A 107 -6.53 -12.38 -9.57
N THR A 108 -5.73 -11.36 -9.25
CA THR A 108 -4.26 -11.43 -9.34
C THR A 108 -3.69 -12.52 -8.42
N ALA A 109 -4.20 -12.65 -7.19
CA ALA A 109 -3.76 -13.69 -6.26
C ALA A 109 -4.05 -15.10 -6.80
N VAL A 110 -5.26 -15.33 -7.31
CA VAL A 110 -5.64 -16.62 -7.93
C VAL A 110 -4.75 -16.90 -9.14
N TRP A 111 -4.50 -15.91 -9.99
CA TRP A 111 -3.62 -16.06 -11.14
C TRP A 111 -2.18 -16.44 -10.74
N ILE A 112 -1.59 -15.75 -9.76
CA ILE A 112 -0.25 -16.08 -9.23
C ILE A 112 -0.21 -17.51 -8.69
N ILE A 113 -1.22 -17.94 -7.94
CA ILE A 113 -1.27 -19.30 -7.36
C ILE A 113 -1.32 -20.36 -8.47
N ILE A 114 -2.13 -20.15 -9.51
CA ILE A 114 -2.23 -21.07 -10.65
C ILE A 114 -0.88 -21.15 -11.39
N GLU A 115 -0.31 -20.01 -11.75
CA GLU A 115 0.95 -19.90 -12.49
C GLU A 115 2.13 -20.50 -11.68
N ALA A 116 2.17 -20.25 -10.37
CA ALA A 116 3.16 -20.86 -9.47
C ALA A 116 3.04 -22.40 -9.46
N GLY A 117 1.82 -22.92 -9.49
CA GLY A 117 1.56 -24.35 -9.60
C GLY A 117 2.03 -24.95 -10.91
N GLU A 118 1.75 -24.28 -12.02
CA GLU A 118 2.24 -24.70 -13.34
C GLU A 118 3.76 -24.70 -13.41
N ARG A 119 4.42 -23.68 -12.85
CA ARG A 119 5.90 -23.59 -12.83
C ARG A 119 6.57 -24.61 -11.91
N LEU A 120 5.87 -25.11 -10.90
CA LEU A 120 6.37 -26.20 -10.06
C LEU A 120 6.39 -27.53 -10.85
N LEU A 121 5.41 -27.74 -11.72
CA LEU A 121 5.31 -28.93 -12.58
C LEU A 121 6.16 -28.81 -13.86
N ASN A 122 6.25 -27.60 -14.42
CA ASN A 122 6.99 -27.28 -15.63
C ASN A 122 7.97 -26.11 -15.37
N PRO A 123 9.16 -26.38 -14.81
CA PRO A 123 10.11 -25.33 -14.45
C PRO A 123 10.57 -24.51 -15.65
N LEU A 124 10.39 -23.19 -15.57
CA LEU A 124 10.94 -22.24 -16.53
C LEU A 124 12.35 -21.80 -16.12
N LYS A 125 13.15 -21.36 -17.11
CA LYS A 125 14.46 -20.77 -16.83
C LYS A 125 14.28 -19.35 -16.30
N ILE A 126 14.77 -19.11 -15.08
CA ILE A 126 14.67 -17.83 -14.40
C ILE A 126 15.93 -17.00 -14.67
N SER A 127 15.76 -15.74 -15.09
CA SER A 127 16.86 -14.77 -15.19
C SER A 127 17.22 -14.21 -13.81
N PHE A 128 17.85 -15.05 -12.97
CA PHE A 128 18.10 -14.74 -11.56
C PHE A 128 18.83 -13.42 -11.32
N ASN A 129 19.79 -13.04 -12.18
CA ASN A 129 20.56 -11.80 -11.99
C ASN A 129 19.68 -10.56 -12.07
N GLU A 130 18.78 -10.51 -13.05
CA GLU A 130 17.84 -9.40 -13.24
C GLU A 130 16.81 -9.38 -12.12
N ALA A 131 16.25 -10.55 -11.78
CA ALA A 131 15.25 -10.67 -10.72
C ALA A 131 15.79 -10.24 -9.35
N ILE A 132 16.98 -10.73 -8.96
CA ILE A 132 17.61 -10.38 -7.68
C ILE A 132 17.93 -8.87 -7.63
N LEU A 133 18.45 -8.32 -8.73
CA LEU A 133 18.80 -6.90 -8.78
C LEU A 133 17.56 -6.03 -8.50
N VAL A 134 16.45 -6.32 -9.16
CA VAL A 134 15.21 -5.56 -9.00
C VAL A 134 14.62 -5.76 -7.60
N ALA A 135 14.60 -7.00 -7.09
CA ALA A 135 14.12 -7.29 -5.72
C ALA A 135 14.92 -6.53 -4.64
N VAL A 136 16.25 -6.44 -4.80
CA VAL A 136 17.10 -5.68 -3.86
C VAL A 136 16.82 -4.18 -3.96
N ILE A 137 16.61 -3.65 -5.17
CA ILE A 137 16.24 -2.24 -5.36
C ILE A 137 14.88 -1.96 -4.70
N GLY A 138 13.89 -2.83 -4.89
CA GLY A 138 12.57 -2.73 -4.26
C GLY A 138 12.67 -2.68 -2.73
N LEU A 139 13.42 -3.62 -2.13
CA LEU A 139 13.67 -3.65 -0.69
C LEU A 139 14.34 -2.35 -0.19
N ILE A 140 15.35 -1.84 -0.90
CA ILE A 140 16.04 -0.59 -0.52
C ILE A 140 15.05 0.59 -0.55
N VAL A 141 14.22 0.69 -1.58
CA VAL A 141 13.22 1.76 -1.70
C VAL A 141 12.18 1.68 -0.59
N ASN A 142 11.70 0.48 -0.26
CA ASN A 142 10.76 0.28 0.85
C ASN A 142 11.37 0.75 2.19
N LEU A 143 12.64 0.42 2.45
CA LEU A 143 13.35 0.89 3.65
C LEU A 143 13.55 2.41 3.66
N ILE A 144 13.89 3.03 2.53
CA ILE A 144 14.01 4.49 2.42
C ILE A 144 12.66 5.16 2.74
N CYS A 145 11.55 4.59 2.28
CA CYS A 145 10.21 5.11 2.57
C CYS A 145 9.92 5.10 4.08
N VAL A 146 10.32 4.06 4.82
CA VAL A 146 10.22 4.04 6.31
C VAL A 146 10.97 5.21 6.91
N VAL A 147 12.23 5.40 6.51
CA VAL A 147 13.10 6.42 7.10
C VAL A 147 12.56 7.82 6.81
N ILE A 148 12.04 8.06 5.61
CA ILE A 148 11.41 9.34 5.24
C ILE A 148 10.19 9.62 6.12
N MET A 149 9.37 8.60 6.41
CA MET A 149 8.21 8.74 7.29
C MET A 149 8.60 8.93 8.77
N GLU A 150 9.64 8.24 9.25
CA GLU A 150 10.08 8.28 10.65
C GLU A 150 10.72 9.63 11.02
N TYR A 151 11.43 10.27 10.09
CA TYR A 151 12.12 11.54 10.35
C TYR A 151 11.18 12.76 10.45
N GLY A 152 9.90 12.62 10.06
CA GLY A 152 8.90 13.70 10.07
C GLY A 152 8.04 13.81 11.33
N ASN A 153 7.90 12.74 12.12
CA ASN A 153 6.99 12.70 13.27
C ASN A 153 7.75 12.77 14.60
N LYS A 154 8.08 14.00 15.04
CA LYS A 154 8.72 14.26 16.35
C LYS A 154 7.75 14.26 17.55
N HIS A 155 6.46 13.99 17.35
CA HIS A 155 5.48 13.83 18.44
C HIS A 155 5.14 12.34 18.57
N LYS A 156 5.83 11.67 19.51
CA LYS A 156 5.86 10.20 19.69
C LYS A 156 4.71 9.62 20.50
N ASP A 157 3.74 10.44 20.88
CA ASP A 157 2.70 10.01 21.80
C ASP A 157 1.38 9.80 21.04
N GLU A 158 1.02 8.53 20.84
CA GLU A 158 -0.34 8.01 20.58
C GLU A 158 -0.89 7.84 19.15
N ASP A 159 -0.08 7.85 18.09
CA ASP A 159 -0.62 7.61 16.74
C ASP A 159 -0.71 6.13 16.35
N TYR A 160 -1.91 5.55 16.47
CA TYR A 160 -2.27 4.24 15.89
C TYR A 160 -1.92 4.13 14.40
N ASN A 161 -1.95 5.26 13.67
CA ASN A 161 -1.55 5.34 12.26
C ASN A 161 -0.07 5.04 12.05
N PHE A 162 0.81 5.45 12.97
CA PHE A 162 2.24 5.15 12.88
C PHE A 162 2.51 3.65 13.05
N LYS A 163 1.84 3.03 14.02
CA LYS A 163 1.95 1.57 14.25
C LYS A 163 1.43 0.78 13.04
N ALA A 164 0.33 1.23 12.42
CA ALA A 164 -0.21 0.61 11.21
C ALA A 164 0.75 0.73 10.01
N ALA A 165 1.30 1.92 9.75
CA ALA A 165 2.27 2.14 8.68
C ALA A 165 3.56 1.34 8.88
N TYR A 166 4.09 1.30 10.11
CA TYR A 166 5.28 0.52 10.44
C TYR A 166 5.07 -0.99 10.25
N LEU A 167 3.93 -1.53 10.72
CA LEU A 167 3.60 -2.94 10.53
C LEU A 167 3.41 -3.31 9.06
N HIS A 168 2.83 -2.41 8.27
CA HIS A 168 2.70 -2.61 6.83
C HIS A 168 4.06 -2.72 6.16
N ILE A 169 4.96 -1.76 6.38
CA ILE A 169 6.27 -1.78 5.71
C ILE A 169 7.14 -2.93 6.21
N LEU A 170 7.04 -3.31 7.49
CA LEU A 170 7.70 -4.51 7.99
C LEU A 170 7.24 -5.76 7.23
N THR A 171 5.95 -5.83 6.89
CA THR A 171 5.42 -6.95 6.13
C THR A 171 5.95 -6.95 4.70
N ASP A 172 5.98 -5.81 4.03
CA ASP A 172 6.53 -5.68 2.66
C ASP A 172 8.04 -5.99 2.63
N ALA A 173 8.80 -5.48 3.60
CA ALA A 173 10.22 -5.80 3.70
C ALA A 173 10.45 -7.31 3.94
N LEU A 174 9.59 -7.94 4.75
CA LEU A 174 9.67 -9.37 5.01
C LEU A 174 9.39 -10.19 3.74
N THR A 175 8.39 -9.82 2.93
CA THR A 175 8.09 -10.51 1.67
C THR A 175 9.23 -10.35 0.67
N SER A 176 9.79 -9.15 0.52
CA SER A 176 10.94 -8.90 -0.35
C SER A 176 12.17 -9.69 0.09
N VAL A 177 12.45 -9.77 1.40
CA VAL A 177 13.56 -10.57 1.94
C VAL A 177 13.37 -12.05 1.60
N PHE A 178 12.18 -12.61 1.81
CA PHE A 178 11.93 -14.00 1.44
C PHE A 178 12.03 -14.25 -0.07
N ALA A 179 11.59 -13.32 -0.91
CA ALA A 179 11.74 -13.39 -2.36
C ALA A 179 13.23 -13.40 -2.77
N ILE A 180 14.04 -12.50 -2.19
CA ILE A 180 15.49 -12.45 -2.44
C ILE A 180 16.17 -13.75 -2.00
N VAL A 181 15.83 -14.28 -0.82
CA VAL A 181 16.39 -15.55 -0.34
C VAL A 181 16.04 -16.71 -1.28
N ALA A 182 14.79 -16.78 -1.76
CA ALA A 182 14.38 -17.80 -2.73
C ALA A 182 15.16 -17.70 -4.05
N LEU A 183 15.35 -16.48 -4.57
CA LEU A 183 16.10 -16.24 -5.80
C LEU A 183 17.59 -16.55 -5.65
N ILE A 184 18.22 -16.17 -4.54
CA ILE A 184 19.62 -16.47 -4.25
C ILE A 184 19.82 -17.99 -4.11
N ALA A 185 18.94 -18.67 -3.37
CA ALA A 185 18.98 -20.11 -3.25
C ALA A 185 18.78 -20.81 -4.62
N GLY A 186 17.86 -20.31 -5.44
CA GLY A 186 17.67 -20.77 -6.81
C GLY A 186 18.93 -20.62 -7.67
N LYS A 187 19.62 -19.47 -7.57
CA LYS A 187 20.82 -19.16 -8.36
C LYS A 187 22.05 -19.98 -7.95
N TYR A 188 22.36 -20.06 -6.66
CA TYR A 188 23.63 -20.64 -6.19
C TYR A 188 23.51 -22.11 -5.79
N ILE A 189 22.37 -22.51 -5.22
CA ILE A 189 22.13 -23.90 -4.75
C ILE A 189 21.43 -24.72 -5.84
N GLY A 190 20.83 -24.06 -6.84
CA GLY A 190 20.05 -24.71 -7.89
C GLY A 190 18.62 -25.05 -7.47
N TRP A 191 18.16 -24.53 -6.33
CA TRP A 191 16.81 -24.75 -5.81
C TRP A 191 15.78 -23.87 -6.53
N THR A 192 15.64 -24.07 -7.84
CA THR A 192 14.75 -23.26 -8.70
C THR A 192 13.28 -23.35 -8.30
N PHE A 193 12.87 -24.43 -7.64
CA PHE A 193 11.51 -24.63 -7.12
C PHE A 193 11.13 -23.67 -5.98
N LEU A 194 12.11 -23.03 -5.32
CA LEU A 194 11.81 -22.07 -4.25
C LEU A 194 11.13 -20.80 -4.76
N ASP A 195 11.41 -20.40 -5.99
CA ASP A 195 10.77 -19.25 -6.62
C ASP A 195 9.24 -19.44 -6.77
N PRO A 196 8.73 -20.53 -7.39
CA PRO A 196 7.29 -20.79 -7.42
C PRO A 196 6.69 -21.09 -6.03
N ILE A 197 7.44 -21.68 -5.09
CA ILE A 197 6.96 -21.79 -3.69
C ILE A 197 6.72 -20.42 -3.08
N MET A 198 7.64 -19.46 -3.27
CA MET A 198 7.41 -18.10 -2.81
C MET A 198 6.26 -17.42 -3.56
N GLY A 199 6.06 -17.74 -4.83
CA GLY A 199 4.84 -17.38 -5.57
C GLY A 199 3.55 -17.84 -4.86
N PHE A 200 3.50 -19.10 -4.43
CA PHE A 200 2.36 -19.61 -3.65
C PHE A 200 2.17 -18.88 -2.32
N VAL A 201 3.27 -18.66 -1.58
CA VAL A 201 3.22 -17.94 -0.29
C VAL A 201 2.70 -16.53 -0.49
N GLY A 202 3.27 -15.78 -1.43
CA GLY A 202 2.83 -14.42 -1.73
C GLY A 202 1.39 -14.38 -2.26
N GLY A 203 1.03 -15.26 -3.18
CA GLY A 203 -0.35 -15.39 -3.67
C GLY A 203 -1.35 -15.68 -2.55
N ALA A 204 -1.03 -16.57 -1.60
CA ALA A 204 -1.88 -16.87 -0.46
C ALA A 204 -2.02 -15.67 0.51
N LEU A 205 -0.94 -14.90 0.72
CA LEU A 205 -0.97 -13.67 1.52
C LEU A 205 -1.90 -12.62 0.88
N ILE A 206 -1.72 -12.35 -0.42
CA ILE A 206 -2.56 -11.42 -1.19
C ILE A 206 -4.02 -11.89 -1.14
N LEU A 207 -4.28 -13.18 -1.32
CA LEU A 207 -5.62 -13.76 -1.26
C LEU A 207 -6.31 -13.49 0.08
N LYS A 208 -5.60 -13.77 1.19
CA LYS A 208 -6.13 -13.54 2.55
C LYS A 208 -6.45 -12.07 2.79
N TRP A 209 -5.58 -11.16 2.34
CA TRP A 209 -5.80 -9.73 2.49
C TRP A 209 -6.91 -9.18 1.61
N SER A 210 -6.97 -9.60 0.35
CA SER A 210 -8.06 -9.26 -0.56
C SER A 210 -9.42 -9.62 0.08
N ILE A 211 -9.57 -10.83 0.62
CA ILE A 211 -10.80 -11.25 1.31
C ILE A 211 -11.09 -10.38 2.54
N GLY A 212 -10.05 -9.99 3.29
CA GLY A 212 -10.18 -9.06 4.42
C GLY A 212 -10.70 -7.69 3.98
N LEU A 213 -10.09 -7.10 2.95
CA LEU A 213 -10.47 -5.82 2.37
C LEU A 213 -11.89 -5.84 1.81
N ILE A 214 -12.27 -6.90 1.10
CA ILE A 214 -13.66 -7.11 0.61
C ILE A 214 -14.62 -7.04 1.79
N LYS A 215 -14.35 -7.79 2.88
CA LYS A 215 -15.23 -7.82 4.06
C LYS A 215 -15.33 -6.45 4.73
N ASP A 216 -14.21 -5.75 4.90
CA ASP A 216 -14.20 -4.48 5.63
C ASP A 216 -14.83 -3.34 4.83
N THR A 217 -14.56 -3.28 3.53
CA THR A 217 -15.20 -2.31 2.62
C THR A 217 -16.68 -2.61 2.41
N SER A 218 -17.09 -3.89 2.33
CA SER A 218 -18.50 -4.27 2.27
C SER A 218 -19.29 -3.84 3.51
N LYS A 219 -18.71 -3.95 4.72
CA LYS A 219 -19.38 -3.48 5.94
C LYS A 219 -19.65 -1.97 5.91
N ILE A 220 -18.75 -1.20 5.32
CA ILE A 220 -18.91 0.25 5.17
C ILE A 220 -19.99 0.56 4.11
N LEU A 221 -19.99 -0.18 2.99
CA LEU A 221 -20.99 0.00 1.93
C LEU A 221 -22.40 -0.39 2.38
N LEU A 222 -22.53 -1.46 3.19
CA LEU A 222 -23.80 -1.97 3.73
C LEU A 222 -24.27 -1.25 5.00
N ASP A 223 -23.57 -0.19 5.44
CA ASP A 223 -23.88 0.58 6.66
C ASP A 223 -24.06 -0.30 7.93
N LEU A 224 -23.37 -1.45 8.01
CA LEU A 224 -23.45 -2.37 9.15
C LEU A 224 -22.96 -1.76 10.47
N LYS A 225 -22.26 -0.62 10.43
CA LYS A 225 -21.87 0.17 11.61
C LYS A 225 -23.03 0.97 12.23
N LEU A 226 -24.15 1.18 11.52
CA LEU A 226 -25.31 1.95 12.00
C LEU A 226 -26.37 1.09 12.72
N LEU A 227 -26.19 -0.24 12.78
CA LEU A 227 -27.11 -1.16 13.48
C LEU A 227 -26.65 -1.47 14.92
N LYS A 228 -26.12 -0.49 15.65
CA LYS A 228 -26.18 -0.56 17.12
C LYS A 228 -27.58 -0.08 17.52
N PRO A 229 -28.41 -0.92 18.18
CA PRO A 229 -29.71 -0.45 18.65
C PRO A 229 -29.48 0.72 19.59
N VAL A 230 -30.17 1.84 19.32
CA VAL A 230 -30.34 2.90 20.31
C VAL A 230 -31.06 2.25 21.48
N GLU A 231 -30.32 1.99 22.57
CA GLU A 231 -30.90 1.58 23.84
C GLU A 231 -31.88 2.68 24.24
N LYS A 232 -33.15 2.28 24.43
CA LYS A 232 -34.27 3.15 24.81
C LYS A 232 -34.14 3.62 26.26
#